data_AF-A0A6B3GG18-F1
#
_entry.id   AF-A0A6B3GG18-F1
#
_cell.length_a   1.000
_cell.length_b   1.000
_cell.length_c   1.000
_cell.angle_alpha   90.00
_cell.angle_beta   90.00
_cell.angle_gamma   90.00
#
_symmetry.space_group_name_H-M   'P 1'
#
loop_
_entity.id
_entity.type
_entity.pdbx_description
1 polymer ?
#
loop_
_entity_poly.entity_id
_entity_poly.type
_entity_poly.pdbx_seq_one_letter_code
_entity_poly.pdbx_strand_id
1 'polypeptide(L)'
;LAARAKAVVVGAGLDPGTELGPLNNAAQLARVERYTARALADGARAAAGGHRLDRPGWFHAPTVLTDVPPDSPVVTEEQFGP
;
A
#
# COMPACT_ATOMS: atom_id res chain seq x y z
N LEU A 1 -4.44 14.09 1.27
CA LEU A 1 -4.25 12.69 0.85
C LEU A 1 -4.00 11.77 2.05
N ALA A 2 -2.91 11.94 2.81
CA ALA A 2 -2.58 11.06 3.94
C ALA A 2 -3.70 10.89 4.98
N ALA A 3 -4.38 11.96 5.39
CA ALA A 3 -5.51 11.87 6.33
C ALA A 3 -6.65 10.99 5.80
N ARG A 4 -6.97 11.10 4.49
CA ARG A 4 -8.00 10.26 3.85
C ARG A 4 -7.55 8.81 3.78
N ALA A 5 -6.30 8.54 3.38
CA ALA A 5 -5.75 7.19 3.33
C ALA A 5 -5.77 6.48 4.70
N LYS A 6 -5.46 7.20 5.79
CA LYS A 6 -5.53 6.67 7.17
C LYS A 6 -6.96 6.34 7.63
N ALA A 7 -7.96 7.02 7.08
CA ALA A 7 -9.35 6.85 7.48
C ALA A 7 -10.08 5.72 6.74
N VAL A 8 -9.49 5.18 5.66
CA VAL A 8 -10.12 4.14 4.85
C VAL A 8 -10.36 2.88 5.66
N VAL A 9 -11.59 2.35 5.63
CA VAL A 9 -11.94 1.09 6.27
C VAL A 9 -11.51 -0.08 5.37
N VAL A 10 -10.39 -0.71 5.72
CA VAL A 10 -9.85 -1.88 5.01
C VAL A 10 -10.43 -3.17 5.61
N GLY A 11 -11.06 -3.99 4.78
CA GLY A 11 -11.79 -5.18 5.25
C GLY A 11 -12.19 -6.16 4.15
N ALA A 12 -13.03 -7.14 4.50
CA ALA A 12 -13.49 -8.14 3.54
C ALA A 12 -14.46 -7.54 2.53
N GLY A 13 -14.33 -7.88 1.24
CA GLY A 13 -15.15 -7.29 0.18
C GLY A 13 -16.66 -7.58 0.24
N LEU A 14 -17.10 -8.51 1.10
CA LEU A 14 -18.51 -8.80 1.36
C LEU A 14 -19.07 -8.04 2.56
N ASP A 15 -18.22 -7.34 3.33
CA ASP A 15 -18.66 -6.50 4.44
C ASP A 15 -19.11 -5.13 3.89
N PRO A 16 -20.36 -4.71 4.11
CA PRO A 16 -20.88 -3.44 3.59
C PRO A 16 -20.18 -2.20 4.17
N GLY A 17 -19.46 -2.33 5.29
CA GLY A 17 -18.65 -1.25 5.87
C GLY A 17 -17.24 -1.14 5.29
N THR A 18 -16.82 -2.09 4.44
CA THR A 18 -15.50 -2.07 3.82
C THR A 18 -15.45 -1.08 2.66
N GLU A 19 -14.46 -0.21 2.68
CA GLU A 19 -14.17 0.74 1.60
C GLU A 19 -13.06 0.24 0.67
N LEU A 20 -12.14 -0.57 1.20
CA LEU A 20 -11.05 -1.17 0.43
C LEU A 20 -10.83 -2.64 0.79
N GLY A 21 -10.90 -3.50 -0.22
CA GLY A 21 -10.65 -4.94 -0.11
C GLY A 21 -9.16 -5.31 -0.14
N PRO A 22 -8.85 -6.62 -0.09
CA PRO A 22 -7.47 -7.11 -0.24
C PRO A 22 -6.99 -6.94 -1.69
N LEU A 23 -5.68 -7.05 -1.88
CA LEU A 23 -5.08 -7.29 -3.19
C LEU A 23 -5.52 -8.66 -3.73
N ASN A 24 -5.45 -8.83 -5.05
CA ASN A 24 -6.01 -9.99 -5.73
C ASN A 24 -5.33 -11.33 -5.41
N ASN A 25 -4.03 -11.33 -5.08
CA ASN A 25 -3.27 -12.55 -4.78
C ASN A 25 -1.98 -12.26 -4.00
N ALA A 26 -1.34 -13.33 -3.52
CA ALA A 26 -0.09 -13.25 -2.76
C ALA A 26 1.08 -12.63 -3.56
N ALA A 27 1.18 -12.92 -4.86
CA ALA A 27 2.24 -12.37 -5.71
C ALA A 27 2.10 -10.86 -5.87
N GLN A 28 0.85 -10.37 -5.96
CA GLN A 28 0.55 -8.95 -6.04
C GLN A 28 0.87 -8.24 -4.73
N LEU A 29 0.50 -8.82 -3.58
CA LEU A 29 0.91 -8.29 -2.27
C LEU A 29 2.43 -8.18 -2.16
N ALA A 30 3.15 -9.25 -2.49
CA ALA A 30 4.61 -9.26 -2.44
C ALA A 30 5.22 -8.19 -3.38
N ARG A 31 4.59 -7.90 -4.53
CA ARG A 31 5.04 -6.84 -5.44
C ARG A 31 4.92 -5.46 -4.79
N VAL A 32 3.76 -5.15 -4.23
CA VAL A 32 3.48 -3.88 -3.54
C VAL A 32 4.41 -3.70 -2.33
N GLU A 33 4.58 -4.75 -1.52
CA GLU A 33 5.50 -4.74 -0.38
C GLU A 33 6.95 -4.46 -0.82
N ARG A 34 7.42 -5.09 -1.90
CA ARG A 34 8.78 -4.84 -2.41
C ARG A 34 8.99 -3.40 -2.85
N TYR A 35 8.04 -2.81 -3.59
CA TYR A 35 8.20 -1.45 -4.11
C TYR A 35 8.13 -0.42 -2.97
N THR A 36 7.19 -0.61 -2.05
CA THR A 36 7.05 0.20 -0.85
C THR A 36 8.31 0.13 0.02
N ALA A 37 8.79 -1.08 0.32
CA ALA A 37 10.00 -1.28 1.12
C ALA A 37 11.23 -0.67 0.46
N ARG A 38 11.36 -0.80 -0.88
CA ARG A 38 12.46 -0.20 -1.62
C ARG A 38 12.43 1.32 -1.55
N ALA A 39 11.28 1.95 -1.80
CA ALA A 39 11.14 3.39 -1.71
C ALA A 39 11.49 3.91 -0.31
N LEU A 40 11.04 3.24 0.75
CA LEU A 40 11.38 3.59 2.13
C LEU A 40 12.87 3.44 2.43
N ALA A 41 13.50 2.36 1.94
CA ALA A 41 14.95 2.16 2.08
C ALA A 41 15.78 3.23 1.35
N ASP A 42 15.26 3.74 0.23
CA ASP A 42 15.91 4.80 -0.56
C ASP A 42 15.61 6.23 -0.04
N GLY A 43 14.95 6.36 1.12
CA GLY A 43 14.75 7.64 1.81
C GLY A 43 13.35 8.25 1.70
N ALA A 44 12.40 7.57 1.03
CA ALA A 44 11.00 7.98 1.07
C ALA A 44 10.42 7.87 2.50
N ARG A 45 9.34 8.62 2.74
CA ARG A 45 8.58 8.55 4.00
C ARG A 45 7.15 8.11 3.74
N ALA A 46 6.63 7.21 4.58
CA ALA A 46 5.21 6.88 4.56
C ALA A 46 4.41 7.93 5.37
N ALA A 47 3.74 8.85 4.68
CA ALA A 47 2.81 9.78 5.31
C ALA A 47 1.52 9.09 5.78
N ALA A 48 1.18 7.95 5.16
CA ALA A 48 0.14 7.01 5.57
C ALA A 48 0.48 5.60 5.06
N GLY A 49 0.03 4.56 5.77
CA GLY A 49 0.17 3.17 5.35
C GLY A 49 1.62 2.72 5.23
N GLY A 50 1.97 2.17 4.07
CA GLY A 50 3.33 1.69 3.78
C GLY A 50 3.67 0.34 4.39
N HIS A 51 2.65 -0.43 4.79
CA HIS A 51 2.85 -1.74 5.43
C HIS A 51 1.67 -2.68 5.15
N ARG A 52 1.97 -3.97 5.21
CA ARG A 52 0.97 -5.03 5.27
C ARG A 52 0.18 -4.96 6.57
N LEU A 53 -1.13 -5.18 6.48
CA LEU A 53 -1.97 -5.30 7.67
C LEU A 53 -1.78 -6.68 8.31
N ASP A 54 -1.59 -6.71 9.63
CA ASP A 54 -1.42 -7.95 10.40
C ASP A 54 -2.76 -8.68 10.58
N ARG A 55 -3.16 -9.39 9.52
CA ARG A 55 -4.40 -10.18 9.45
C ARG A 55 -4.33 -11.22 8.30
N PRO A 56 -5.20 -12.24 8.30
CA PRO A 56 -5.32 -13.17 7.18
C PRO A 56 -5.72 -12.46 5.87
N GLY A 57 -5.28 -13.02 4.74
CA GLY A 57 -5.53 -12.47 3.41
C GLY A 57 -4.40 -11.56 2.91
N TRP A 58 -4.67 -10.84 1.82
CA TRP A 58 -3.66 -10.08 1.08
C TRP A 58 -3.84 -8.57 1.24
N PHE A 59 -3.87 -8.13 2.49
CA PHE A 59 -4.18 -6.74 2.84
C PHE A 59 -2.92 -5.89 2.97
N HIS A 60 -2.90 -4.77 2.25
CA HIS A 60 -1.90 -3.72 2.39
C HIS A 60 -2.60 -2.42 2.76
N ALA A 61 -2.02 -1.65 3.68
CA ALA A 61 -2.59 -0.36 4.05
C ALA A 61 -2.57 0.60 2.85
N PRO A 62 -3.61 1.43 2.64
CA PRO A 62 -3.59 2.53 1.69
C PRO A 62 -2.37 3.41 1.92
N THR A 63 -1.55 3.59 0.90
CA THR A 63 -0.20 4.12 1.06
C THR A 63 -0.05 5.48 0.40
N VAL A 64 0.50 6.43 1.17
CA VAL A 64 0.95 7.72 0.64
C VAL A 64 2.42 7.86 0.99
N LEU A 65 3.27 7.74 -0.03
CA LEU A 65 4.70 7.99 0.10
C LEU A 65 5.01 9.45 -0.26
N THR A 66 5.93 10.05 0.49
CA THR A 66 6.48 11.39 0.22
C THR A 66 7.99 11.32 0.13
N ASP A 67 8.60 12.32 -0.50
CA ASP A 67 10.06 12.42 -0.63
C ASP A 67 10.66 11.21 -1.37
N VAL A 68 9.88 10.64 -2.29
CA VAL A 68 10.28 9.48 -3.08
C VAL A 68 11.31 9.91 -4.12
N PRO A 69 12.46 9.23 -4.22
CA PRO A 69 13.41 9.46 -5.30
C PRO A 69 12.75 9.30 -6.68
N PRO A 70 13.04 10.17 -7.66
CA PRO A 70 12.37 10.15 -8.96
C PRO A 70 12.65 8.88 -9.80
N ASP A 71 13.72 8.16 -9.50
CA ASP A 71 14.10 6.88 -10.11
C ASP A 71 13.56 5.65 -9.36
N SER A 72 12.85 5.85 -8.23
CA SER A 72 12.27 4.77 -7.45
C SER A 72 11.28 3.94 -8.29
N PRO A 73 11.29 2.59 -8.21
CA PRO A 73 10.34 1.75 -8.93
C PRO A 73 8.86 2.07 -8.68
N VAL A 74 8.52 2.66 -7.52
CA VAL A 74 7.14 3.09 -7.24
C VAL A 74 6.72 4.32 -8.08
N VAL A 75 7.68 5.03 -8.67
CA VAL A 75 7.47 6.18 -9.56
C VAL A 75 7.61 5.75 -11.03
N THR A 76 8.60 4.92 -11.34
CA THR A 76 8.97 4.56 -12.71
C THR A 76 8.26 3.32 -13.24
N GLU A 77 7.70 2.48 -12.36
CA GLU A 77 6.98 1.27 -12.72
C GLU A 77 5.58 1.23 -12.12
N GLU A 78 4.68 0.49 -12.77
CA GLU A 78 3.33 0.31 -12.26
C GLU A 78 3.28 -0.77 -11.16
N GLN A 79 2.82 -0.40 -9.97
CA GLN A 79 2.72 -1.32 -8.83
C GLN A 79 1.37 -2.04 -8.71
N PHE A 80 0.27 -1.49 -9.26
CA PHE A 80 -1.10 -2.00 -9.10
C PHE A 80 -1.50 -2.23 -7.61
N GLY A 81 -1.12 -1.32 -6.72
CA GLY A 81 -1.33 -1.42 -5.28
C GLY A 81 -1.84 -0.12 -4.65
N PRO A 82 -2.47 -0.22 -3.46
CA PRO A 82 -3.11 0.90 -2.77
C PRO A 82 -2.14 1.79 -1.98
#